data_AF-A0A7X9PYY0-F1
#
_entry.id   AF-A0A7X9PYY0-F1
#
_cell.length_a   1.000
_cell.length_b   1.000
_cell.length_c   1.000
_cell.angle_alpha   90.00
_cell.angle_beta   90.00
_cell.angle_gamma   90.00
#
_symmetry.space_group_name_H-M   'P 1'
#
loop_
_entity.id
_entity.type
_entity.pdbx_description
1 polymer ?
#
loop_
_entity_poly.entity_id
_entity_poly.type
_entity_poly.pdbx_seq_one_letter_code
_entity_poly.pdbx_strand_id
1 'polypeptide(L)'
;MGLEAVLSVDHRFSDGIVFFADASYTWDGDREEKRFRPSWGVDYEFEGWTGRLWWSLSESVKVEKDLGESFEGLIDRSPEFTLFSPWWTLPGVLGRWRLMGTWGDYEVSSEGGTVKSSSSRLGLGAAYEGETKFGNVAPFWGAEYWWYDYGSSDSQKVMTVRLGLAWPLGPVTMTSLWRKRWVEGGSPMAWDDLSDSEVFYQKAEIPFGEHWSLAVRGGYNLRDSSLDEMYYRLSYDSKCCFRVELVYRDDRVGEDDWAGMVFVLNAFPSHPFFLGAREAGEYAP
;
A
#
# COMPACT_ATOMS: atom_id res chain seq x y z
N MET A 1 0.49 -31.71 -6.94
CA MET A 1 1.47 -30.62 -6.71
C MET A 1 2.21 -30.37 -8.00
N GLY A 2 1.96 -29.24 -8.66
CA GLY A 2 2.67 -28.86 -9.89
C GLY A 2 3.62 -27.70 -9.62
N LEU A 3 4.64 -27.55 -10.47
CA LEU A 3 5.65 -26.48 -10.40
C LEU A 3 5.02 -25.08 -10.31
N GLU A 4 5.40 -24.30 -9.30
CA GLU A 4 5.23 -22.85 -9.25
C GLU A 4 6.61 -22.21 -9.39
N ALA A 5 6.69 -21.12 -10.12
CA ALA A 5 7.95 -20.48 -10.43
C ALA A 5 7.77 -18.96 -10.50
N VAL A 6 8.78 -18.24 -10.05
CA VAL A 6 8.90 -16.79 -10.16
C VAL A 6 10.27 -16.49 -10.77
N LEU A 7 10.29 -15.62 -11.76
CA LEU A 7 11.48 -15.09 -12.41
C LEU A 7 11.41 -13.57 -12.34
N SER A 8 12.53 -12.94 -12.00
CA SER A 8 12.68 -11.48 -11.98
C SER A 8 14.03 -11.14 -12.58
N VAL A 9 14.07 -10.15 -13.45
CA VAL A 9 15.27 -9.67 -14.14
C VAL A 9 15.27 -8.15 -14.13
N ASP A 10 16.31 -7.58 -13.51
CA ASP A 10 16.56 -6.14 -13.51
C ASP A 10 17.79 -5.80 -14.36
N HIS A 11 17.65 -4.81 -15.23
CA HIS A 11 18.74 -4.24 -15.99
C HIS A 11 18.87 -2.74 -15.71
N ARG A 12 19.93 -2.38 -14.98
CA ARG A 12 20.29 -0.97 -14.76
C ARG A 12 20.93 -0.40 -16.03
N PHE A 13 20.20 0.49 -16.69
CA PHE A 13 20.67 1.14 -17.92
C PHE A 13 21.57 2.34 -17.61
N SER A 14 21.18 3.16 -16.64
CA SER A 14 21.96 4.29 -16.12
C SER A 14 21.66 4.51 -14.64
N ASP A 15 22.38 5.44 -14.02
CA ASP A 15 21.94 6.00 -12.75
C ASP A 15 20.54 6.59 -12.94
N GLY A 16 19.59 6.14 -12.12
CA GLY A 16 18.20 6.58 -12.19
C GLY A 16 17.33 5.94 -13.27
N ILE A 17 17.77 4.91 -14.03
CA ILE A 17 16.89 4.14 -14.93
C ILE A 17 17.14 2.64 -14.76
N VAL A 18 16.07 1.92 -14.42
CA VAL A 18 16.07 0.45 -14.31
C VAL A 18 14.95 -0.13 -15.16
N PHE A 19 15.31 -1.00 -16.10
CA PHE A 19 14.36 -1.84 -16.81
C PHE A 19 14.11 -3.09 -15.98
N PHE A 20 12.85 -3.48 -15.82
CA PHE A 20 12.47 -4.70 -15.13
C PHE A 20 11.63 -5.60 -16.01
N ALA A 21 11.75 -6.90 -15.79
CA ALA A 21 10.88 -7.91 -16.34
C ALA A 21 10.70 -9.03 -15.31
N ASP A 22 9.44 -9.27 -14.94
CA ASP A 22 9.04 -10.30 -14.00
C ASP A 22 8.06 -11.25 -14.67
N ALA A 23 8.09 -12.49 -14.21
CA ALA A 23 7.15 -13.50 -14.64
C ALA A 23 6.88 -14.46 -13.50
N SER A 24 5.61 -14.68 -13.19
CA SER A 24 5.19 -15.71 -12.25
C SER A 24 4.28 -16.74 -12.92
N TYR A 25 4.38 -17.98 -12.46
CA TYR A 25 3.47 -19.06 -12.81
C TYR A 25 2.91 -19.65 -11.53
N THR A 26 1.75 -19.14 -11.12
CA THR A 26 1.13 -19.43 -9.82
C THR A 26 -0.32 -19.85 -10.00
N TRP A 27 -0.85 -20.58 -9.02
CA TRP A 27 -2.25 -20.98 -8.97
C TRP A 27 -3.17 -19.77 -8.92
N ASP A 28 -4.27 -19.83 -9.66
CA ASP A 28 -5.39 -18.88 -9.63
C ASP A 28 -6.55 -19.57 -8.91
N GLY A 29 -6.91 -19.06 -7.73
CA GLY A 29 -7.98 -19.63 -6.90
C GLY A 29 -9.34 -19.53 -7.59
N ASP A 30 -9.65 -18.36 -8.14
CA ASP A 30 -10.95 -18.03 -8.73
C ASP A 30 -11.26 -18.86 -9.98
N ARG A 31 -10.24 -19.22 -10.74
CA ARG A 31 -10.39 -19.98 -12.00
C ARG A 31 -9.95 -21.44 -11.89
N GLU A 32 -9.51 -21.88 -10.72
CA GLU A 32 -8.99 -23.22 -10.46
C GLU A 32 -7.94 -23.67 -11.50
N GLU A 33 -7.09 -22.74 -11.96
CA GLU A 33 -6.08 -23.01 -12.99
C GLU A 33 -4.76 -22.30 -12.71
N LYS A 34 -3.68 -22.72 -13.36
CA LYS A 34 -2.41 -22.00 -13.28
C LYS A 34 -2.33 -20.93 -14.36
N ARG A 35 -1.88 -19.74 -13.96
CA ARG A 35 -1.72 -18.62 -14.89
C ARG A 35 -0.30 -18.10 -14.92
N PHE A 36 0.14 -17.80 -16.14
CA PHE A 36 1.37 -17.08 -16.40
C PHE A 36 1.08 -15.59 -16.31
N ARG A 37 1.80 -14.87 -15.45
CA ARG A 37 1.59 -13.46 -15.15
C ARG A 37 2.89 -12.68 -15.38
N PRO A 38 3.14 -12.27 -16.63
CA PRO A 38 4.29 -11.43 -16.95
C PRO A 38 4.00 -9.97 -16.62
N SER A 39 5.03 -9.26 -16.17
CA SER A 39 5.05 -7.81 -16.06
C SER A 39 6.39 -7.27 -16.49
N TRP A 40 6.42 -6.09 -17.06
CA TRP A 40 7.66 -5.44 -17.47
C TRP A 40 7.49 -3.94 -17.51
N GLY A 41 8.61 -3.23 -17.48
CA GLY A 41 8.54 -1.79 -17.44
C GLY A 41 9.88 -1.12 -17.22
N VAL A 42 9.78 0.15 -16.85
CA VAL A 42 10.90 1.02 -16.58
C VAL A 42 10.60 1.84 -15.33
N ASP A 43 11.50 1.75 -14.37
CA ASP A 43 11.57 2.65 -13.22
C ASP A 43 12.56 3.75 -13.51
N TYR A 44 12.20 4.98 -13.15
CA TYR A 44 13.10 6.11 -13.27
C TYR A 44 13.09 7.01 -12.03
N GLU A 45 14.27 7.53 -11.71
CA GLU A 45 14.50 8.47 -10.62
C GLU A 45 15.47 9.56 -11.09
N PHE A 46 14.98 10.81 -11.12
CA PHE A 46 15.77 11.96 -11.55
C PHE A 46 15.49 13.17 -10.66
N GLU A 47 16.52 13.69 -9.99
CA GLU A 47 16.43 14.89 -9.15
C GLU A 47 15.29 14.82 -8.11
N GLY A 48 15.04 13.62 -7.57
CA GLY A 48 13.98 13.33 -6.60
C GLY A 48 12.59 13.13 -7.19
N TRP A 49 12.41 13.32 -8.51
CA TRP A 49 11.23 12.80 -9.21
C TRP A 49 11.36 11.30 -9.34
N THR A 50 10.28 10.59 -9.04
CA THR A 50 10.20 9.14 -9.25
C THR A 50 9.04 8.82 -10.17
N GLY A 51 9.17 7.77 -10.96
CA GLY A 51 8.05 7.26 -11.71
C GLY A 51 8.31 5.90 -12.31
N ARG A 52 7.23 5.33 -12.83
CA ARG A 52 7.21 3.97 -13.37
C ARG A 52 6.33 3.95 -14.61
N LEU A 53 6.82 3.27 -15.65
CA LEU A 53 6.02 2.86 -16.80
C LEU A 53 5.92 1.33 -16.78
N TRP A 54 4.71 0.80 -16.78
CA TRP A 54 4.46 -0.59 -16.42
C TRP A 54 3.37 -1.25 -17.28
N TRP A 55 3.65 -2.46 -17.73
CA TRP A 55 2.69 -3.39 -18.32
C TRP A 55 2.57 -4.64 -17.46
N SER A 56 1.37 -5.19 -17.38
CA SER A 56 1.12 -6.48 -16.74
C SER A 56 -0.01 -7.22 -17.44
N LEU A 57 0.08 -8.55 -17.45
CA LEU A 57 -0.97 -9.43 -17.95
C LEU A 57 -1.38 -10.41 -16.86
N SER A 58 -2.69 -10.57 -16.69
CA SER A 58 -3.34 -11.40 -15.69
C SER A 58 -2.79 -11.14 -14.29
N GLU A 59 -2.52 -9.88 -13.97
CA GLU A 59 -2.08 -9.48 -12.63
C GLU A 59 -3.18 -9.83 -11.63
N SER A 60 -2.87 -10.69 -10.68
CA SER A 60 -3.77 -10.93 -9.55
C SER A 60 -3.63 -9.77 -8.60
N VAL A 61 -4.72 -9.02 -8.46
CA VAL A 61 -4.78 -7.83 -7.66
C VAL A 61 -5.75 -8.08 -6.52
N LYS A 62 -5.22 -7.92 -5.31
CA LYS A 62 -6.02 -7.80 -4.10
C LYS A 62 -5.83 -6.40 -3.52
N VAL A 63 -6.82 -5.55 -3.72
CA VAL A 63 -6.80 -4.17 -3.21
C VAL A 63 -7.62 -4.13 -1.94
N GLU A 64 -7.00 -3.74 -0.84
CA GLU A 64 -7.75 -3.28 0.32
C GLU A 64 -8.15 -1.82 0.11
N LYS A 65 -9.44 -1.57 -0.05
CA LYS A 65 -10.00 -0.23 -0.24
C LYS A 65 -10.22 0.45 1.10
N ASP A 66 -10.71 -0.27 2.09
CA ASP A 66 -10.82 0.19 3.48
C ASP A 66 -10.87 -0.98 4.46
N LEU A 67 -11.04 -0.67 5.75
CA LEU A 67 -11.33 -1.67 6.77
C LEU A 67 -12.54 -2.53 6.36
N GLY A 68 -12.31 -3.83 6.20
CA GLY A 68 -13.32 -4.81 5.78
C GLY A 68 -13.79 -4.69 4.32
N GLU A 69 -13.24 -3.76 3.54
CA GLU A 69 -13.57 -3.59 2.12
C GLU A 69 -12.36 -3.93 1.25
N SER A 70 -12.42 -5.05 0.55
CA SER A 70 -11.40 -5.48 -0.40
C SER A 70 -11.99 -5.78 -1.77
N PHE A 71 -11.14 -5.69 -2.77
CA PHE A 71 -11.37 -6.18 -4.12
C PHE A 71 -10.34 -7.25 -4.43
N GLU A 72 -10.77 -8.36 -5.00
CA GLU A 72 -9.90 -9.39 -5.57
C GLU A 72 -10.31 -9.62 -7.03
N GLY A 73 -9.32 -9.71 -7.92
CA GLY A 73 -9.56 -9.96 -9.32
C GLY A 73 -8.31 -9.91 -10.19
N LEU A 74 -8.50 -10.00 -11.51
CA LEU A 74 -7.42 -9.94 -12.49
C LEU A 74 -7.44 -8.63 -13.26
N ILE A 75 -6.27 -8.01 -13.39
CA ILE A 75 -6.05 -6.77 -14.14
C ILE A 75 -5.00 -7.00 -15.24
N ASP A 76 -5.30 -6.51 -16.43
CA ASP A 76 -4.32 -6.33 -17.51
C ASP A 76 -4.03 -4.82 -17.62
N ARG A 77 -2.77 -4.40 -17.47
CA ARG A 77 -2.32 -3.00 -17.60
C ARG A 77 -1.64 -2.76 -18.94
N SER A 78 -2.10 -1.75 -19.69
CA SER A 78 -1.66 -1.54 -21.09
C SER A 78 -1.48 -0.08 -21.54
N PRO A 79 -0.36 0.62 -21.25
CA PRO A 79 0.45 0.66 -20.03
C PRO A 79 -0.21 1.44 -18.88
N GLU A 80 0.40 1.36 -17.69
CA GLU A 80 0.26 2.35 -16.63
C GLU A 80 1.55 3.17 -16.48
N PHE A 81 1.40 4.48 -16.42
CA PHE A 81 2.42 5.45 -16.08
C PHE A 81 2.10 6.08 -14.73
N THR A 82 3.11 6.20 -13.88
CA THR A 82 3.05 6.96 -12.63
C THR A 82 4.21 7.94 -12.57
N LEU A 83 3.93 9.12 -12.01
CA LEU A 83 4.90 10.17 -11.81
C LEU A 83 4.67 10.86 -10.47
N PHE A 84 5.75 11.07 -9.75
CA PHE A 84 5.75 11.65 -8.43
C PHE A 84 6.86 12.67 -8.33
N SER A 85 6.53 13.83 -7.81
CA SER A 85 7.51 14.86 -7.55
C SER A 85 8.35 14.56 -6.31
N PRO A 86 9.48 15.26 -6.13
CA PRO A 86 10.11 15.34 -4.82
C PRO A 86 9.14 15.88 -3.78
N TRP A 87 9.45 15.61 -2.51
CA TRP A 87 8.82 16.30 -1.41
C TRP A 87 9.43 17.70 -1.23
N TRP A 88 8.61 18.73 -1.27
CA TRP A 88 9.05 20.11 -1.04
C TRP A 88 8.54 20.65 0.28
N THR A 89 9.39 21.37 0.99
CA THR A 89 8.99 22.16 2.15
C THR A 89 8.75 23.59 1.71
N LEU A 90 7.57 24.15 2.03
CA LEU A 90 7.24 25.53 1.74
C LEU A 90 7.59 26.42 2.95
N PRO A 91 8.22 27.60 2.76
CA PRO A 91 8.54 28.50 3.86
C PRO A 91 7.30 28.87 4.68
N GLY A 92 7.38 28.67 6.00
CA GLY A 92 6.28 29.00 6.92
C GLY A 92 5.18 27.93 7.04
N VAL A 93 5.31 26.79 6.37
CA VAL A 93 4.39 25.65 6.49
C VAL A 93 5.04 24.53 7.28
N LEU A 94 4.33 23.98 8.27
CA LEU A 94 4.80 22.82 9.04
C LEU A 94 4.49 21.53 8.27
N GLY A 95 5.28 21.22 7.25
CA GLY A 95 5.15 19.98 6.51
C GLY A 95 5.75 20.03 5.12
N ARG A 96 5.60 18.94 4.40
CA ARG A 96 6.09 18.73 3.04
C ARG A 96 4.96 18.37 2.09
N TRP A 97 5.12 18.77 0.83
CA TRP A 97 4.15 18.59 -0.24
C TRP A 97 4.75 17.82 -1.40
N ARG A 98 3.93 17.04 -2.11
CA ARG A 98 4.30 16.35 -3.34
C ARG A 98 3.14 16.37 -4.32
N LEU A 99 3.45 16.49 -5.60
CA LEU A 99 2.51 16.30 -6.70
C LEU A 99 2.59 14.87 -7.22
N MET A 100 1.46 14.37 -7.69
CA MET A 100 1.28 12.99 -8.09
C MET A 100 0.47 12.92 -9.37
N GLY A 101 0.84 12.00 -10.24
CA GLY A 101 0.17 11.77 -11.51
C GLY A 101 0.17 10.29 -11.86
N THR A 102 -0.93 9.82 -12.43
CA THR A 102 -1.03 8.50 -13.04
C THR A 102 -1.81 8.59 -14.34
N TRP A 103 -1.43 7.80 -15.32
CA TRP A 103 -2.19 7.62 -16.54
C TRP A 103 -2.07 6.18 -17.00
N GLY A 104 -3.17 5.52 -17.34
CA GLY A 104 -3.07 4.19 -17.92
C GLY A 104 -4.38 3.64 -18.43
N ASP A 105 -4.27 2.52 -19.14
CA ASP A 105 -5.39 1.76 -19.66
C ASP A 105 -5.45 0.39 -19.01
N TYR A 106 -6.67 -0.04 -18.67
CA TYR A 106 -6.91 -1.26 -17.91
C TYR A 106 -7.97 -2.11 -18.60
N GLU A 107 -7.78 -3.43 -18.56
CA GLU A 107 -8.85 -4.42 -18.71
C GLU A 107 -8.96 -5.18 -17.38
N VAL A 108 -10.15 -5.20 -16.79
CA VAL A 108 -10.42 -5.85 -15.51
C VAL A 108 -11.34 -7.03 -15.78
N SER A 109 -11.02 -8.18 -15.19
CA SER A 109 -11.96 -9.31 -15.11
C SER A 109 -12.19 -9.68 -13.65
N SER A 110 -13.45 -9.59 -13.22
CA SER A 110 -13.86 -9.94 -11.85
C SER A 110 -13.83 -11.46 -11.64
N GLU A 111 -13.97 -11.85 -10.37
CA GLU A 111 -14.18 -13.24 -9.94
C GLU A 111 -15.21 -13.95 -10.82
N GLY A 112 -14.88 -15.16 -11.30
CA GLY A 112 -15.72 -15.92 -12.26
C GLY A 112 -15.62 -15.49 -13.74
N GLY A 113 -14.82 -14.46 -14.08
CA GLY A 113 -14.50 -14.07 -15.46
C GLY A 113 -15.67 -13.53 -16.29
N THR A 114 -16.80 -13.23 -15.65
CA THR A 114 -18.07 -12.92 -16.30
C THR A 114 -18.25 -11.44 -16.61
N VAL A 115 -17.59 -10.56 -15.84
CA VAL A 115 -17.60 -9.11 -16.07
C VAL A 115 -16.22 -8.69 -16.57
N LYS A 116 -16.19 -8.13 -17.77
CA LYS A 116 -15.03 -7.47 -18.35
C LYS A 116 -15.31 -5.99 -18.48
N SER A 117 -14.53 -5.15 -17.82
CA SER A 117 -14.57 -3.70 -17.99
C SER A 117 -13.22 -3.23 -18.52
N SER A 118 -13.23 -2.30 -19.47
CA SER A 118 -12.03 -1.60 -19.90
C SER A 118 -12.23 -0.10 -19.75
N SER A 119 -11.24 0.57 -19.18
CA SER A 119 -11.25 2.02 -19.00
C SER A 119 -9.84 2.56 -19.07
N SER A 120 -9.72 3.76 -19.61
CA SER A 120 -8.55 4.59 -19.34
C SER A 120 -8.73 5.28 -17.99
N ARG A 121 -7.63 5.73 -17.39
CA ARG A 121 -7.64 6.53 -16.17
C ARG A 121 -6.55 7.58 -16.24
N LEU A 122 -6.89 8.82 -15.98
CA LEU A 122 -5.98 9.90 -15.68
C LEU A 122 -6.21 10.31 -14.22
N GLY A 123 -5.18 10.18 -13.39
CA GLY A 123 -5.18 10.62 -12.00
C GLY A 123 -4.22 11.79 -11.81
N LEU A 124 -4.67 12.85 -11.17
CA LEU A 124 -3.84 13.97 -10.71
C LEU A 124 -4.08 14.20 -9.23
N GLY A 125 -3.01 14.35 -8.47
CA GLY A 125 -3.10 14.46 -7.03
C GLY A 125 -2.01 15.28 -6.39
N ALA A 126 -2.23 15.56 -5.11
CA ALA A 126 -1.27 16.21 -4.25
C ALA A 126 -1.35 15.59 -2.85
N ALA A 127 -0.18 15.41 -2.23
CA ALA A 127 -0.06 14.94 -0.87
C ALA A 127 0.62 16.01 -0.02
N TYR A 128 0.21 16.10 1.23
CA TYR A 128 0.79 16.93 2.28
C TYR A 128 0.97 16.08 3.53
N GLU A 129 2.10 16.21 4.19
CA GLU A 129 2.31 15.58 5.48
C GLU A 129 3.28 16.36 6.35
N GLY A 130 3.17 16.15 7.65
CA GLY A 130 4.07 16.74 8.61
C GLY A 130 4.04 15.99 9.92
N GLU A 131 5.15 16.09 10.63
CA GLU A 131 5.31 15.59 11.98
C GLU A 131 6.03 16.63 12.82
N THR A 132 5.80 16.58 14.13
CA THR A 132 6.61 17.35 15.08
C THR A 132 6.73 16.58 16.38
N LYS A 133 7.56 17.07 17.29
CA LYS A 133 7.83 16.41 18.57
C LYS A 133 7.74 17.40 19.72
N PHE A 134 6.87 17.10 20.68
CA PHE A 134 6.69 17.83 21.92
C PHE A 134 7.04 16.91 23.09
N GLY A 135 8.30 16.97 23.55
CA GLY A 135 8.81 16.06 24.56
C GLY A 135 8.80 14.61 24.08
N ASN A 136 8.06 13.73 24.75
CA ASN A 136 7.94 12.32 24.36
C ASN A 136 6.74 12.04 23.45
N VAL A 137 5.97 13.08 23.08
CA VAL A 137 4.81 12.96 22.22
C VAL A 137 5.16 13.47 20.82
N ALA A 138 4.77 12.73 19.78
CA ALA A 138 5.00 13.10 18.39
C ALA A 138 3.66 13.09 17.62
N PRO A 139 2.99 14.25 17.48
CA PRO A 139 1.86 14.38 16.57
C PRO A 139 2.33 14.36 15.12
N PHE A 140 1.50 13.78 14.26
CA PHE A 140 1.70 13.72 12.82
C PHE A 140 0.36 13.93 12.10
N TRP A 141 0.42 14.45 10.89
CA TRP A 141 -0.74 14.73 10.05
C TRP A 141 -0.42 14.51 8.60
N GLY A 142 -1.46 14.28 7.82
CA GLY A 142 -1.36 14.30 6.38
C GLY A 142 -2.70 14.48 5.72
N ALA A 143 -2.65 14.97 4.49
CA ALA A 143 -3.79 15.10 3.61
C ALA A 143 -3.36 14.67 2.21
N GLU A 144 -4.21 13.91 1.53
CA GLU A 144 -3.99 13.47 0.17
C GLU A 144 -5.25 13.74 -0.63
N TYR A 145 -5.09 14.33 -1.81
CA TYR A 145 -6.16 14.52 -2.75
C TYR A 145 -5.83 13.89 -4.09
N TRP A 146 -6.80 13.20 -4.66
CA TRP A 146 -6.78 12.72 -6.03
C TRP A 146 -8.03 13.15 -6.77
N TRP A 147 -7.84 13.50 -8.03
CA TRP A 147 -8.89 13.59 -9.03
C TRP A 147 -8.58 12.58 -10.13
N TYR A 148 -9.57 11.74 -10.43
CA TYR A 148 -9.53 10.73 -11.47
C TYR A 148 -10.57 11.05 -12.55
N ASP A 149 -10.13 10.94 -13.79
CA ASP A 149 -10.96 10.96 -15.00
C ASP A 149 -10.80 9.63 -15.72
N TYR A 150 -11.91 9.01 -16.09
CA TYR A 150 -11.93 7.68 -16.68
C TYR A 150 -12.17 7.69 -18.19
N GLY A 151 -12.13 8.88 -18.82
CA GLY A 151 -12.38 9.04 -20.26
C GLY A 151 -13.83 8.77 -20.69
N SER A 152 -14.70 8.39 -19.75
CA SER A 152 -16.15 8.30 -19.87
C SER A 152 -16.81 9.54 -19.22
N SER A 153 -18.12 9.49 -18.96
CA SER A 153 -18.79 10.48 -18.11
C SER A 153 -18.42 10.38 -16.62
N ASP A 154 -17.63 9.38 -16.25
CA ASP A 154 -17.34 9.04 -14.86
C ASP A 154 -16.05 9.73 -14.41
N SER A 155 -16.09 10.24 -13.19
CA SER A 155 -14.92 10.83 -12.53
C SER A 155 -15.03 10.57 -11.04
N GLN A 156 -13.90 10.52 -10.37
CA GLN A 156 -13.84 10.31 -8.93
C GLN A 156 -12.87 11.30 -8.29
N LYS A 157 -13.30 11.95 -7.21
CA LYS A 157 -12.44 12.77 -6.36
C LYS A 157 -12.32 12.10 -5.02
N VAL A 158 -11.10 12.02 -4.51
CA VAL A 158 -10.80 11.35 -3.25
C VAL A 158 -9.99 12.32 -2.41
N MET A 159 -10.49 12.68 -1.24
CA MET A 159 -9.73 13.40 -0.22
C MET A 159 -9.56 12.50 0.98
N THR A 160 -8.33 12.24 1.39
CA THR A 160 -8.01 11.50 2.60
C THR A 160 -7.26 12.41 3.56
N VAL A 161 -7.73 12.50 4.81
CA VAL A 161 -7.03 13.22 5.88
C VAL A 161 -6.69 12.23 6.99
N ARG A 162 -5.48 12.36 7.52
CA ARG A 162 -4.97 11.61 8.67
C ARG A 162 -4.45 12.54 9.75
N LEU A 163 -4.82 12.27 10.99
CA LEU A 163 -4.32 12.95 12.18
C LEU A 163 -3.94 11.89 13.21
N GLY A 164 -2.71 11.93 13.68
CA GLY A 164 -2.21 10.92 14.60
C GLY A 164 -1.28 11.47 15.67
N LEU A 165 -1.06 10.62 16.67
CA LEU A 165 -0.28 10.91 17.85
C LEU A 165 0.47 9.66 18.28
N ALA A 166 1.80 9.72 18.28
CA ALA A 166 2.63 8.75 18.98
C ALA A 166 2.94 9.26 20.40
N TRP A 167 2.73 8.42 21.41
CA TRP A 167 2.87 8.79 22.81
C TRP A 167 3.30 7.59 23.67
N PRO A 168 4.07 7.78 24.75
CA PRO A 168 4.53 6.69 25.59
C PRO A 168 3.49 6.31 26.64
N LEU A 169 3.35 5.02 26.91
CA LEU A 169 2.68 4.47 28.08
C LEU A 169 3.68 3.56 28.83
N GLY A 170 4.48 4.17 29.70
CA GLY A 170 5.61 3.48 30.33
C GLY A 170 6.63 3.06 29.26
N PRO A 171 7.01 1.77 29.17
CA PRO A 171 7.92 1.28 28.13
C PRO A 171 7.23 1.05 26.77
N VAL A 172 5.90 1.12 26.71
CA VAL A 172 5.11 0.86 25.49
C VAL A 172 4.98 2.14 24.68
N THR A 173 5.20 2.06 23.37
CA THR A 173 4.90 3.16 22.45
C THR A 173 3.49 2.97 21.91
N MET A 174 2.61 3.92 22.19
CA MET A 174 1.25 3.94 21.67
C MET A 174 1.20 4.83 20.43
N THR A 175 0.40 4.44 19.43
CA THR A 175 0.10 5.28 18.27
C THR A 175 -1.40 5.30 18.04
N SER A 176 -2.00 6.47 18.15
CA SER A 176 -3.42 6.71 17.86
C SER A 176 -3.52 7.44 16.53
N LEU A 177 -4.38 6.98 15.62
CA LEU A 177 -4.54 7.57 14.30
C LEU A 177 -6.02 7.62 13.93
N TRP A 178 -6.52 8.81 13.62
CA TRP A 178 -7.80 9.00 12.96
C TRP A 178 -7.57 9.26 11.47
N ARG A 179 -8.31 8.55 10.62
CA ARG A 179 -8.29 8.72 9.17
C ARG A 179 -9.72 8.88 8.66
N LYS A 180 -9.93 9.84 7.77
CA LYS A 180 -11.20 10.06 7.10
C LYS A 180 -10.99 10.22 5.61
N ARG A 181 -11.82 9.54 4.82
CA ARG A 181 -11.86 9.65 3.37
C ARG A 181 -13.22 10.16 2.92
N TRP A 182 -13.19 11.15 2.04
CA TRP A 182 -14.35 11.63 1.29
C TRP A 182 -14.16 11.26 -0.17
N VAL A 183 -15.21 10.71 -0.77
CA VAL A 183 -15.26 10.33 -2.17
C VAL A 183 -16.46 11.00 -2.83
N GLU A 184 -16.21 11.70 -3.94
CA GLU A 184 -17.25 12.24 -4.81
C GLU A 184 -17.14 11.60 -6.19
N GLY A 185 -18.26 11.13 -6.73
CA GLY A 185 -18.28 10.41 -8.00
C GLY A 185 -18.05 8.91 -7.81
N GLY A 186 -17.46 8.24 -8.80
CA GLY A 186 -17.22 6.80 -8.76
C GLY A 186 -16.32 6.35 -9.91
N SER A 187 -15.83 5.11 -9.80
CA SER A 187 -15.01 4.50 -10.85
C SER A 187 -15.80 3.46 -11.65
N PRO A 188 -15.62 3.38 -12.98
CA PRO A 188 -16.11 2.27 -13.77
C PRO A 188 -15.36 0.96 -13.48
N MET A 189 -14.25 1.00 -12.74
CA MET A 189 -13.44 -0.15 -12.38
C MET A 189 -13.59 -0.48 -10.89
N ALA A 190 -14.08 -1.68 -10.61
CA ALA A 190 -14.40 -2.09 -9.24
C ALA A 190 -13.20 -2.14 -8.28
N TRP A 191 -11.95 -2.12 -8.75
CA TRP A 191 -10.77 -2.17 -7.88
C TRP A 191 -10.36 -0.79 -7.33
N ASP A 192 -10.70 0.29 -8.02
CA ASP A 192 -10.43 1.67 -7.60
C ASP A 192 -11.71 2.52 -7.40
N ASP A 193 -12.88 1.88 -7.43
CA ASP A 193 -14.14 2.48 -6.98
C ASP A 193 -14.12 2.58 -5.45
N LEU A 194 -13.92 3.79 -4.92
CA LEU A 194 -13.71 4.01 -3.50
C LEU A 194 -14.97 4.53 -2.84
N SER A 195 -15.12 4.20 -1.56
CA SER A 195 -16.21 4.67 -0.72
C SER A 195 -15.70 5.69 0.30
N ASP A 196 -16.60 6.56 0.76
CA ASP A 196 -16.36 7.36 1.94
C ASP A 196 -16.04 6.46 3.16
N SER A 197 -15.10 6.86 4.00
CA SER A 197 -14.79 6.13 5.22
C SER A 197 -14.33 7.00 6.38
N GLU A 198 -14.46 6.46 7.59
CA GLU A 198 -13.93 7.08 8.80
C GLU A 198 -13.51 6.01 9.80
N VAL A 199 -12.22 5.98 10.10
CA VAL A 199 -11.60 4.90 10.84
C VAL A 199 -10.65 5.43 11.91
N PHE A 200 -10.54 4.68 13.00
CA PHE A 200 -9.60 4.95 14.09
C PHE A 200 -8.71 3.74 14.32
N TYR A 201 -7.41 3.95 14.29
CA TYR A 201 -6.41 2.94 14.61
C TYR A 201 -5.78 3.21 15.96
N GLN A 202 -5.62 2.15 16.75
CA GLN A 202 -4.79 2.17 17.95
C GLN A 202 -3.73 1.08 17.85
N LYS A 203 -2.46 1.48 17.86
CA LYS A 203 -1.30 0.60 17.93
C LYS A 203 -0.66 0.69 19.32
N ALA A 204 -0.17 -0.43 19.82
CA ALA A 204 0.70 -0.54 20.98
C ALA A 204 1.93 -1.34 20.57
N GLU A 205 3.12 -0.76 20.74
CA GLU A 205 4.40 -1.42 20.49
C GLU A 205 5.12 -1.65 21.82
N ILE A 206 5.25 -2.93 22.17
CA ILE A 206 5.67 -3.42 23.47
C ILE A 206 7.06 -4.02 23.30
N PRO A 207 8.13 -3.35 23.76
CA PRO A 207 9.45 -3.96 23.80
C PRO A 207 9.51 -5.00 24.93
N PHE A 208 10.13 -6.15 24.69
CA PHE A 208 10.41 -7.13 25.74
C PHE A 208 11.78 -7.79 25.52
N GLY A 209 12.59 -7.81 26.58
CA GLY A 209 14.00 -8.15 26.45
C GLY A 209 14.77 -7.14 25.60
N GLU A 210 15.98 -7.50 25.19
CA GLU A 210 16.88 -6.57 24.49
C GLU A 210 16.69 -6.53 22.97
N HIS A 211 15.99 -7.51 22.40
CA HIS A 211 15.97 -7.78 20.96
C HIS A 211 14.57 -7.97 20.41
N TRP A 212 13.54 -8.10 21.24
CA TRP A 212 12.19 -8.41 20.80
C TRP A 212 11.23 -7.24 21.03
N SER A 213 10.29 -7.09 20.11
CA SER A 213 9.12 -6.24 20.29
C SER A 213 7.88 -6.90 19.69
N LEU A 214 6.73 -6.62 20.31
CA LEU A 214 5.41 -7.01 19.80
C LEU A 214 4.63 -5.74 19.52
N ALA A 215 4.16 -5.58 18.28
CA ALA A 215 3.18 -4.57 17.93
C ALA A 215 1.80 -5.22 17.81
N VAL A 216 0.79 -4.61 18.43
CA VAL A 216 -0.63 -4.94 18.26
C VAL A 216 -1.34 -3.69 17.79
N ARG A 217 -2.11 -3.79 16.71
CA ARG A 217 -2.94 -2.70 16.17
C ARG A 217 -4.38 -3.19 16.03
N GLY A 218 -5.32 -2.37 16.49
CA GLY A 218 -6.74 -2.52 16.15
C GLY A 218 -7.19 -1.41 15.19
N GLY A 219 -7.96 -1.77 14.17
CA GLY A 219 -8.64 -0.86 13.27
C GLY A 219 -10.13 -0.84 13.56
N TYR A 220 -10.66 0.31 13.96
CA TYR A 220 -12.07 0.50 14.31
C TYR A 220 -12.76 1.37 13.27
N ASN A 221 -13.84 0.87 12.70
CA ASN A 221 -14.69 1.62 11.78
C ASN A 221 -15.68 2.46 12.59
N LEU A 222 -15.53 3.78 12.48
CA LEU A 222 -16.35 4.73 13.25
C LEU A 222 -17.75 4.91 12.68
N ARG A 223 -17.97 4.54 11.41
CA ARG A 223 -19.30 4.61 10.77
C ARG A 223 -20.18 3.44 11.23
N ASP A 224 -19.62 2.24 11.18
CA ASP A 224 -20.33 1.00 11.51
C ASP A 224 -20.20 0.60 12.98
N SER A 225 -19.35 1.31 13.73
CA SER A 225 -19.08 1.05 15.15
C SER A 225 -18.56 -0.38 15.41
N SER A 226 -17.68 -0.86 14.55
CA SER A 226 -17.14 -2.23 14.55
C SER A 226 -15.62 -2.25 14.57
N LEU A 227 -15.05 -3.31 15.18
CA LEU A 227 -13.61 -3.58 15.13
C LEU A 227 -13.34 -4.48 13.93
N ASP A 228 -12.89 -3.87 12.84
CA ASP A 228 -12.79 -4.46 11.51
C ASP A 228 -11.36 -4.90 11.18
N GLU A 229 -10.41 -4.77 12.10
CA GLU A 229 -9.07 -5.29 11.88
C GLU A 229 -8.34 -5.51 13.19
N MET A 230 -7.59 -6.60 13.26
CA MET A 230 -6.50 -6.79 14.19
C MET A 230 -5.21 -7.14 13.44
N TYR A 231 -4.14 -6.43 13.77
CA TYR A 231 -2.81 -6.64 13.19
C TYR A 231 -1.81 -6.91 14.30
N TYR A 232 -0.96 -7.91 14.10
CA TYR A 232 0.06 -8.36 15.04
C TYR A 232 1.40 -8.45 14.32
N ARG A 233 2.45 -7.90 14.94
CA ARG A 233 3.81 -8.04 14.45
C ARG A 233 4.75 -8.39 15.58
N LEU A 234 5.43 -9.53 15.46
CA LEU A 234 6.51 -9.93 16.33
C LEU A 234 7.83 -9.66 15.63
N SER A 235 8.65 -8.79 16.20
CA SER A 235 9.93 -8.37 15.64
C SER A 235 11.09 -8.87 16.50
N TYR A 236 12.14 -9.37 15.84
CA TYR A 236 13.43 -9.67 16.43
C TYR A 236 14.51 -8.87 15.71
N ASP A 237 15.28 -8.06 16.45
CA ASP A 237 16.40 -7.29 15.91
C ASP A 237 17.71 -7.78 16.53
N SER A 238 18.59 -8.37 15.71
CA SER A 238 19.89 -8.85 16.13
C SER A 238 20.88 -7.71 16.45
N LYS A 239 20.50 -6.45 16.20
CA LYS A 239 21.27 -5.19 16.30
C LYS A 239 22.45 -5.08 15.34
N CYS A 240 23.15 -6.17 15.07
CA CYS A 240 24.35 -6.18 14.24
C CYS A 240 24.10 -6.51 12.76
N CYS A 241 23.11 -7.35 12.48
CA CYS A 241 23.23 -8.24 11.31
C CYS A 241 21.91 -8.41 10.57
N PHE A 242 20.81 -8.67 11.27
CA PHE A 242 19.51 -8.90 10.64
C PHE A 242 18.35 -8.52 11.56
N ARG A 243 17.19 -8.31 10.94
CA ARG A 243 15.89 -8.18 11.58
C ARG A 243 14.91 -9.17 10.97
N VAL A 244 14.11 -9.81 11.81
CA VAL A 244 13.02 -10.70 11.38
C VAL A 244 11.72 -10.20 11.93
N GLU A 245 10.68 -10.18 11.12
CA GLU A 245 9.34 -9.79 11.51
C GLU A 245 8.37 -10.88 11.09
N LEU A 246 7.56 -11.35 12.03
CA LEU A 246 6.42 -12.20 11.75
C LEU A 246 5.17 -11.35 11.89
N VAL A 247 4.37 -11.31 10.84
CA VAL A 247 3.18 -10.47 10.72
C VAL A 247 1.96 -11.37 10.57
N TYR A 248 0.89 -11.05 11.29
CA TYR A 248 -0.43 -11.64 11.09
C TYR A 248 -1.48 -10.54 11.11
N ARG A 249 -2.39 -10.60 10.16
CA ARG A 249 -3.53 -9.71 10.05
C ARG A 249 -4.81 -10.53 9.99
N ASP A 250 -5.76 -10.13 10.82
CA ASP A 250 -7.13 -10.62 10.89
C ASP A 250 -8.05 -9.48 10.45
N ASP A 251 -8.76 -9.66 9.33
CA ASP A 251 -9.61 -8.64 8.70
C ASP A 251 -11.01 -8.55 9.34
N ARG A 252 -11.34 -9.45 10.27
CA ARG A 252 -12.55 -9.55 11.13
C ARG A 252 -13.93 -9.46 10.47
N VAL A 253 -14.01 -9.09 9.21
CA VAL A 253 -15.23 -8.78 8.44
C VAL A 253 -15.35 -9.74 7.26
N GLY A 254 -14.25 -10.35 6.82
CA GLY A 254 -14.19 -11.29 5.72
C GLY A 254 -13.40 -12.55 6.06
N GLU A 255 -12.84 -13.18 5.01
CA GLU A 255 -11.93 -14.31 5.13
C GLU A 255 -10.53 -13.97 4.53
N ASP A 256 -10.15 -12.69 4.43
CA ASP A 256 -8.83 -12.26 3.93
C ASP A 256 -7.78 -12.11 5.03
N ASP A 257 -7.75 -13.09 5.93
CA ASP A 257 -6.67 -13.26 6.89
C ASP A 257 -5.37 -13.60 6.16
N TRP A 258 -4.27 -12.99 6.61
CA TRP A 258 -2.96 -13.35 6.07
C TRP A 258 -1.85 -13.29 7.11
N ALA A 259 -0.85 -14.14 6.90
CA ALA A 259 0.37 -14.17 7.68
C ALA A 259 1.57 -14.04 6.76
N GLY A 260 2.61 -13.35 7.25
CA GLY A 260 3.80 -13.09 6.49
C GLY A 260 5.06 -13.04 7.35
N MET A 261 6.20 -13.15 6.67
CA MET A 261 7.51 -12.94 7.26
C MET A 261 8.28 -11.91 6.43
N VAL A 262 8.89 -10.96 7.13
CA VAL A 262 9.85 -10.01 6.56
C VAL A 262 11.22 -10.31 7.17
N PHE A 263 12.21 -10.52 6.32
CA PHE A 263 13.60 -10.71 6.74
C PHE A 263 14.47 -9.62 6.14
N VAL A 264 15.15 -8.86 6.99
CA VAL A 264 16.01 -7.74 6.58
C VAL A 264 17.44 -8.05 7.00
N LEU A 265 18.37 -7.99 6.04
CA LEU A 265 19.79 -7.94 6.36
C LEU A 265 20.16 -6.48 6.62
N ASN A 266 20.69 -6.17 7.81
CA ASN A 266 21.01 -4.80 8.20
C ASN A 266 22.09 -4.16 7.31
N ALA A 267 22.90 -4.99 6.64
CA ALA A 267 23.87 -4.54 5.64
C ALA A 267 23.23 -4.06 4.32
N PHE A 268 21.99 -4.49 4.04
CA PHE A 268 21.21 -4.15 2.85
C PHE A 268 19.75 -3.84 3.25
N PRO A 269 19.52 -2.81 4.08
CA PRO A 269 18.20 -2.56 4.65
C PRO A 269 17.17 -2.13 3.60
N SER A 270 17.62 -1.67 2.43
CA SER A 270 16.79 -1.34 1.27
C SER A 270 16.31 -2.55 0.48
N HIS A 271 16.73 -3.77 0.82
CA HIS A 271 16.34 -5.01 0.13
C HIS A 271 15.79 -6.06 1.11
N PRO A 272 14.63 -5.78 1.75
CA PRO A 272 13.94 -6.77 2.58
C PRO A 272 13.47 -7.97 1.74
N PHE A 273 13.57 -9.16 2.32
CA PHE A 273 12.99 -10.40 1.79
C PHE A 273 11.60 -10.60 2.39
N PHE A 274 10.59 -10.73 1.53
CA PHE A 274 9.20 -10.96 1.94
C PHE A 274 8.77 -12.38 1.61
N LEU A 275 8.09 -13.04 2.54
CA LEU A 275 7.46 -14.33 2.34
C LEU A 275 6.04 -14.30 2.88
N GLY A 276 5.03 -14.29 2.00
CA GLY A 276 3.61 -14.18 2.38
C GLY A 276 3.21 -12.84 3.01
N ALA A 277 4.19 -11.99 3.37
CA ALA A 277 3.97 -10.66 3.87
C ALA A 277 3.51 -9.76 2.72
N ARG A 278 2.32 -9.21 2.86
CA ARG A 278 1.90 -8.06 2.05
C ARG A 278 2.55 -6.81 2.63
N GLU A 279 2.80 -5.80 1.80
CA GLU A 279 3.05 -4.44 2.29
C GLU A 279 1.76 -4.00 3.01
N ALA A 280 1.65 -4.35 4.29
CA ALA A 280 0.71 -3.67 5.15
C ALA A 280 1.13 -2.21 5.08
N GLY A 281 0.18 -1.30 4.86
CA GLY A 281 0.35 0.10 5.21
C GLY A 281 0.66 0.17 6.70
N GLU A 282 1.91 -0.09 7.06
CA GLU A 282 2.49 0.34 8.30
C GLU A 282 2.48 1.84 8.13
N TYR A 283 1.52 2.49 8.81
CA TYR A 283 1.53 3.92 8.93
C TYR A 283 2.91 4.31 9.44
N ALA A 284 3.78 4.70 8.51
CA ALA A 284 4.93 5.49 8.84
C ALA A 284 4.36 6.76 9.49
N PRO A 285 4.95 7.24 10.59
CA PRO A 285 4.82 8.65 10.93
C PRO A 285 5.12 9.52 9.70
#